data_AF-A0A7Y4H9C7-F1
#
_entry.id   AF-A0A7Y4H9C7-F1
#
_cell.length_a   1.000
_cell.length_b   1.000
_cell.length_c   1.000
_cell.angle_alpha   90.00
_cell.angle_beta   90.00
_cell.angle_gamma   90.00
#
_symmetry.space_group_name_H-M   'P 1'
#
loop_
_entity.id
_entity.type
_entity.pdbx_description
1 polymer ?
#
loop_
_entity_poly.entity_id
_entity_poly.type
_entity_poly.pdbx_seq_one_letter_code
_entity_poly.pdbx_strand_id
1 'polypeptide(L)'
;MLRRVKLMNPFEIVQDRLAPERQQAQPVERKVPNRAARSTPVCDACGSDDIICHATAQWSNEAQEWQLANTFNRPAHCNTCHKDCNLVWLTLN
;
A
#
# COMPACT_ATOMS: atom_id res chain seq x y z
N MET A 1 5.75 -21.17 -31.44
CA MET A 1 6.52 -21.24 -30.18
C MET A 1 7.21 -19.90 -29.98
N LEU A 2 6.69 -19.05 -29.09
CA LEU A 2 7.30 -17.73 -28.81
C LEU A 2 8.36 -17.88 -27.71
N ARG A 3 9.62 -17.64 -28.04
CA ARG A 3 10.73 -17.60 -27.08
C ARG A 3 10.55 -16.37 -26.18
N ARG A 4 10.26 -16.59 -24.90
CA ARG A 4 10.36 -15.56 -23.85
C ARG A 4 11.82 -15.12 -23.75
N VAL A 5 12.15 -13.97 -24.31
CA VAL A 5 13.40 -13.28 -24.01
C VAL A 5 13.24 -12.70 -22.62
N LYS A 6 13.91 -13.31 -21.64
CA LYS A 6 13.94 -12.81 -20.26
C LYS A 6 14.75 -11.51 -20.29
N LEU A 7 14.08 -10.37 -20.20
CA LEU A 7 14.74 -9.08 -19.98
C LEU A 7 15.39 -9.16 -18.60
N MET A 8 16.71 -9.42 -18.56
CA MET A 8 17.46 -9.41 -17.32
C MET A 8 17.82 -7.97 -16.97
N ASN A 9 17.67 -7.64 -15.68
CA ASN A 9 18.04 -6.35 -15.15
C ASN A 9 19.58 -6.19 -15.23
N PRO A 10 20.10 -5.14 -15.89
CA PRO A 10 21.54 -4.94 -16.08
C PRO A 10 22.33 -4.76 -14.77
N PHE A 11 21.66 -4.53 -13.64
CA PHE A 11 22.31 -4.40 -12.33
C PHE A 11 22.65 -5.74 -11.66
N GLU A 12 22.13 -6.87 -12.15
CA GLU A 12 22.46 -8.22 -11.62
C GLU A 12 23.88 -8.68 -11.98
N ILE A 13 24.46 -8.16 -13.06
CA ILE A 13 25.76 -8.63 -13.62
C ILE A 13 26.95 -8.23 -12.73
N VAL A 14 26.77 -7.24 -11.85
CA VAL A 14 27.89 -6.64 -11.09
C VAL A 14 28.10 -7.30 -9.73
N GLN A 15 27.12 -8.06 -9.21
CA GLN A 15 27.19 -8.60 -7.84
C GLN A 15 28.01 -9.90 -7.72
N ASP A 16 28.36 -10.54 -8.83
CA ASP A 16 28.82 -11.94 -8.83
C ASP A 16 30.35 -12.15 -8.83
N ARG A 17 31.15 -11.10 -8.61
CA ARG A 17 32.62 -11.23 -8.71
C ARG A 17 33.42 -11.06 -7.42
N LEU A 18 32.82 -10.82 -6.25
CA LEU A 18 33.60 -10.54 -5.03
C LEU A 18 33.06 -11.09 -3.69
N ALA A 19 32.15 -12.07 -3.66
CA ALA A 19 31.67 -12.62 -2.38
C ALA A 19 31.96 -14.13 -2.23
N PRO A 20 32.73 -14.57 -1.22
CA PRO A 20 32.73 -15.97 -0.83
C PRO A 20 31.36 -16.34 -0.23
N GLU A 21 30.95 -17.59 -0.49
CA GLU A 21 29.68 -18.24 -0.18
C GLU A 21 28.93 -17.63 1.02
N ARG A 22 27.95 -16.75 0.74
CA ARG A 22 26.94 -16.39 1.72
C ARG A 22 25.98 -17.55 1.83
N GLN A 23 26.14 -18.32 2.92
CA GLN A 23 25.14 -19.25 3.42
C GLN A 23 23.76 -18.63 3.27
N GLN A 24 22.86 -19.32 2.57
CA GLN A 24 21.47 -18.94 2.41
C GLN A 24 20.86 -18.76 3.80
N ALA A 25 20.77 -17.50 4.25
CA ALA A 25 20.03 -17.15 5.43
C ALA A 25 18.57 -17.50 5.13
N GLN A 26 18.06 -18.54 5.79
CA GLN A 26 16.65 -18.87 5.71
C GLN A 26 15.82 -17.63 6.06
N PRO A 27 14.65 -17.42 5.43
CA PRO A 27 13.79 -16.31 5.78
C PRO A 27 13.36 -16.52 7.23
N VAL A 28 13.99 -15.81 8.16
CA VAL A 28 13.47 -15.71 9.52
C VAL A 28 12.15 -14.96 9.37
N GLU A 29 11.05 -15.70 9.39
CA GLU A 29 9.71 -15.13 9.54
C GLU A 29 9.74 -14.28 10.80
N ARG A 30 9.98 -12.98 10.61
CA ARG A 30 9.80 -11.98 11.64
C ARG A 30 8.31 -11.98 11.92
N LYS A 31 7.91 -12.76 12.92
CA LYS A 31 6.59 -12.70 13.54
C LYS A 31 6.49 -11.33 14.19
N VAL A 32 6.17 -10.31 13.38
CA VAL A 32 5.90 -8.97 13.86
C VAL A 32 4.67 -9.10 14.74
N PRO A 33 4.75 -8.90 16.07
CA PRO A 33 3.56 -8.86 16.89
C PRO A 33 2.75 -7.65 16.39
N ASN A 34 1.69 -7.92 15.63
CA ASN A 34 0.80 -6.89 15.09
C ASN A 34 -0.09 -6.35 16.23
N ARG A 35 0.54 -5.68 17.19
CA ARG A 35 -0.12 -4.69 18.06
C ARG A 35 0.00 -3.32 17.41
N ALA A 36 -0.24 -3.23 16.09
CA ALA A 36 -0.46 -1.94 15.48
C ALA A 36 -1.72 -1.37 16.14
N ALA A 37 -1.56 -0.25 16.85
CA ALA A 37 -2.68 0.51 17.36
C ALA A 37 -3.64 0.74 16.18
N ARG A 38 -4.85 0.20 16.26
CA ARG A 38 -5.81 0.32 15.16
C ARG A 38 -6.22 1.78 15.10
N SER A 39 -6.27 2.36 13.92
CA SER A 39 -6.74 3.73 13.73
C SER A 39 -7.97 3.74 12.83
N THR A 40 -8.98 4.53 13.19
CA THR A 40 -10.20 4.70 12.40
C THR A 40 -10.26 6.14 11.87
N PRO A 41 -10.50 6.34 10.57
CA PRO A 41 -10.76 7.66 10.03
C PRO A 41 -12.17 8.12 10.41
N VAL A 42 -12.30 9.34 10.91
CA VAL A 42 -13.57 9.97 11.27
C VAL A 42 -13.72 11.33 10.58
N CYS A 43 -14.97 11.78 10.43
CA CYS A 43 -15.34 13.08 9.90
C CYS A 43 -14.90 14.19 10.87
N ASP A 44 -14.17 15.18 10.37
CA ASP A 44 -13.73 16.34 11.15
C ASP A 44 -14.89 17.14 11.77
N ALA A 45 -16.05 17.16 11.11
CA ALA A 45 -17.19 17.97 11.50
C ALA A 45 -18.10 17.31 12.55
N CYS A 46 -18.33 16.00 12.47
CA CYS A 46 -19.30 15.30 13.33
C CYS A 46 -18.72 14.10 14.08
N GLY A 47 -17.48 13.70 13.81
CA GLY A 47 -16.82 12.56 14.46
C GLY A 47 -17.33 11.18 14.02
N SER A 48 -18.21 11.09 13.03
CA SER A 48 -18.71 9.82 12.49
C SER A 48 -17.63 9.12 11.65
N ASP A 49 -17.59 7.78 11.70
CA ASP A 49 -16.75 6.91 10.88
C ASP A 49 -17.44 6.45 9.58
N ASP A 50 -18.70 6.83 9.36
CA ASP A 50 -19.45 6.53 8.13
C ASP A 50 -19.08 7.54 7.01
N ILE A 51 -17.97 7.24 6.32
CA ILE A 51 -17.34 8.12 5.34
C ILE A 51 -17.10 7.41 4.00
N ILE A 52 -17.43 8.10 2.91
CA ILE A 52 -17.20 7.67 1.53
C ILE A 52 -16.02 8.46 0.95
N CYS A 53 -15.00 7.76 0.47
CA CYS A 53 -13.86 8.37 -0.22
C CYS A 53 -13.85 8.01 -1.71
N HIS A 54 -13.43 8.96 -2.54
CA HIS A 54 -13.21 8.71 -3.96
C HIS A 54 -11.83 8.07 -4.19
N ALA A 55 -11.83 6.83 -4.64
CA ALA A 55 -10.64 6.12 -5.11
C ALA A 55 -10.69 5.97 -6.64
N THR A 56 -9.53 5.96 -7.28
CA THR A 56 -9.39 5.63 -8.70
C THR A 56 -8.58 4.36 -8.82
N ALA A 57 -9.03 3.41 -9.65
CA ALA A 57 -8.22 2.25 -9.98
C ALA A 57 -7.28 2.60 -11.13
N GLN A 58 -5.99 2.29 -10.98
CA GLN A 58 -4.98 2.46 -12.02
C GLN A 58 -4.36 1.11 -12.37
N TRP A 59 -4.08 0.88 -13.65
CA TRP A 59 -3.38 -0.32 -14.09
C TRP A 59 -1.90 -0.24 -13.72
N SER A 60 -1.41 -1.19 -12.93
CA SER A 60 0.01 -1.31 -12.59
C SER A 60 0.69 -2.29 -13.52
N ASN A 61 1.66 -1.82 -14.31
CA ASN A 61 2.43 -2.68 -15.21
C ASN A 61 3.38 -3.61 -14.44
N GLU A 62 3.91 -3.18 -13.29
CA GLU A 62 4.78 -4.00 -12.46
C GLU A 62 4.03 -5.17 -11.82
N ALA A 63 2.87 -4.89 -11.24
CA ALA A 63 2.04 -5.90 -10.59
C ALA A 63 1.10 -6.66 -11.55
N GLN A 64 0.98 -6.20 -12.81
CA GLN A 64 0.06 -6.74 -13.82
C GLN A 64 -1.40 -6.83 -13.34
N GLU A 65 -1.85 -5.83 -12.58
CA GLU A 65 -3.18 -5.79 -11.98
C GLU A 65 -3.71 -4.34 -11.83
N TRP A 66 -5.02 -4.21 -11.60
CA TRP A 66 -5.64 -2.95 -11.20
C TRP A 66 -5.38 -2.70 -9.71
N GLN A 67 -4.81 -1.54 -9.40
CA GLN A 67 -4.52 -1.12 -8.03
C GLN A 67 -5.29 0.15 -7.68
N LEU A 68 -5.81 0.22 -6.45
CA LEU A 68 -6.49 1.42 -5.95
C LEU A 68 -5.46 2.52 -5.66
N ALA A 69 -5.71 3.71 -6.18
CA ALA A 69 -4.99 4.94 -5.86
C ALA A 69 -5.96 5.93 -5.21
N ASN A 70 -5.55 6.50 -4.08
CA ASN A 70 -6.32 7.52 -3.40
C ASN A 70 -6.14 8.86 -4.11
N THR A 71 -7.25 9.54 -4.41
CA THR A 71 -7.19 10.89 -4.99
C THR A 71 -7.06 11.90 -3.86
N PHE A 72 -5.83 12.32 -3.55
CA PHE A 72 -5.51 13.20 -2.41
C PHE A 72 -6.17 14.59 -2.45
N ASN A 73 -6.83 14.96 -3.56
CA ASN A 73 -7.33 16.31 -3.78
C ASN A 73 -8.86 16.41 -3.84
N ARG A 74 -9.59 15.34 -3.47
CA ARG A 74 -11.05 15.39 -3.34
C ARG A 74 -11.44 15.18 -1.87
N PRO A 75 -12.31 16.03 -1.30
CA PRO A 75 -12.81 15.81 0.05
C PRO A 75 -13.61 14.51 0.11
N ALA A 76 -13.62 13.88 1.27
CA ALA A 76 -14.47 12.72 1.54
C ALA A 76 -15.91 13.17 1.79
N HIS A 77 -16.88 12.29 1.62
CA HIS A 77 -18.29 12.58 1.92
C HIS A 77 -18.69 11.84 3.20
N CYS A 78 -19.29 12.54 4.16
CA CYS A 78 -19.82 11.90 5.37
C CYS A 78 -21.32 11.63 5.21
N ASN A 79 -21.72 10.36 5.35
CA ASN A 79 -23.13 9.95 5.27
C ASN A 79 -23.97 10.41 6.47
N THR A 80 -23.34 10.78 7.59
CA THR A 80 -24.07 11.21 8.80
C THR A 80 -24.44 12.70 8.73
N CYS A 81 -23.52 13.57 8.31
CA CYS A 81 -23.80 15.00 8.19
C CYS A 81 -24.14 15.43 6.75
N HIS A 82 -24.08 14.50 5.79
CA HIS A 82 -24.34 14.69 4.36
C HIS A 82 -23.55 15.82 3.72
N LYS A 83 -22.30 16.01 4.15
CA LYS A 83 -21.40 17.06 3.68
C LYS A 83 -20.06 16.48 3.30
N ASP A 84 -19.37 17.22 2.45
CA ASP A 84 -17.95 17.00 2.20
C ASP A 84 -17.16 17.35 3.47
N CYS A 85 -16.21 16.50 3.83
CA CYS A 85 -15.43 16.59 5.06
C CYS A 85 -13.96 16.19 4.85
N ASN A 86 -13.11 16.60 5.79
CA ASN A 86 -11.77 16.07 5.90
C ASN A 86 -11.74 14.88 6.85
N LEU A 87 -10.72 14.03 6.67
CA LEU A 87 -10.50 12.86 7.52
C LEU A 87 -9.58 13.21 8.69
N VAL A 88 -10.01 12.84 9.90
CA VAL A 88 -9.18 12.83 11.11
C VAL A 88 -8.97 11.38 11.55
N TRP A 89 -7.74 10.98 11.84
CA TRP A 89 -7.46 9.62 12.31
C TRP A 89 -7.47 9.56 13.83
N LEU A 90 -8.35 8.73 14.39
CA LEU A 90 -8.39 8.44 15.82
C LEU A 90 -7.73 7.10 16.10
N THR A 91 -6.85 7.06 17.10
CA THR A 91 -6.25 5.82 17.59
C THR A 91 -7.23 5.10 18.51
N LEU A 92 -7.53 3.85 18.20
CA LEU A 92 -8.28 2.93 19.04
C LEU A 92 -7.29 2.28 20.01
N ASN A 93 -7.34 2.70 21.28
CA ASN A 93 -6.55 2.15 22.38
C ASN A 93 -7.13 0.83 22.90
#